data_AF-A0A2X1KBN9-F1
#
_entry.id   AF-A0A2X1KBN9-F1
#
_cell.length_a   1.000
_cell.length_b   1.000
_cell.length_c   1.000
_cell.angle_alpha   90.00
_cell.angle_beta   90.00
_cell.angle_gamma   90.00
#
_symmetry.space_group_name_H-M   'P 1'
#
loop_
_entity.id
_entity.type
_entity.pdbx_description
1 polymer ?
#
loop_
_entity_poly.entity_id
_entity_poly.type
_entity_poly.pdbx_seq_one_letter_code
_entity_poly.pdbx_strand_id
1 'polypeptide(L)'
;MQLKQAKKDLSEELQILEAGLFSRIRAVLVAGGVEAEKLDKLPRDRWLELGLTDEEKQNQLEQLAEQYDELKHEFEKKLEAKRRKITQGDDLAPGVLKIVKVYLAVKRRIQPGDKMAGRHGNKGVISKINPIEDMPYDENGTPVDIVLNPLGVPSRMNIGQILETHLGMAAKGIGDKINAMLKTAARSRETARIHPACVRSGR
;
A
#
# COMPACT_ATOMS: atom_id res chain seq x y z
N MET A 1 15.97 -12.49 18.45
CA MET A 1 14.76 -11.86 17.85
C MET A 1 14.98 -11.56 16.37
N GLN A 2 16.06 -10.85 16.00
CA GLN A 2 16.37 -10.47 14.61
C GLN A 2 16.58 -11.65 13.65
N LEU A 3 17.25 -12.73 14.06
CA LEU A 3 17.41 -13.94 13.23
C LEU A 3 16.07 -14.61 12.88
N LYS A 4 15.14 -14.66 13.84
CA LYS A 4 13.81 -15.24 13.60
C LYS A 4 13.01 -14.38 12.62
N GLN A 5 13.09 -13.05 12.76
CA GLN A 5 12.43 -12.12 11.85
C GLN A 5 13.04 -12.20 10.44
N ALA A 6 14.36 -12.15 10.31
CA ALA A 6 15.02 -12.24 9.02
C ALA A 6 14.74 -13.58 8.30
N LYS A 7 14.63 -14.68 9.05
CA LYS A 7 14.20 -15.97 8.51
C LYS A 7 12.75 -15.93 8.04
N LYS A 8 11.85 -15.31 8.83
CA LYS A 8 10.44 -15.14 8.49
C LYS A 8 10.28 -14.33 7.19
N ASP A 9 10.89 -13.15 7.12
CA ASP A 9 10.79 -12.26 5.95
C ASP A 9 11.29 -12.97 4.68
N LEU A 10 12.47 -13.60 4.76
CA LEU A 10 13.01 -14.37 3.64
C LEU A 10 12.08 -15.53 3.27
N SER A 11 11.53 -16.27 4.23
CA SER A 11 10.62 -17.40 3.94
C SER A 11 9.31 -16.94 3.30
N GLU A 12 8.80 -15.77 3.67
CA GLU A 12 7.61 -15.18 3.03
C GLU A 12 7.91 -14.78 1.58
N GLU A 13 9.09 -14.18 1.32
CA GLU A 13 9.56 -13.90 -0.04
C GLU A 13 9.66 -15.18 -0.89
N LEU A 14 10.24 -16.25 -0.33
CA LEU A 14 10.37 -17.54 -1.01
C LEU A 14 8.98 -18.13 -1.34
N GLN A 15 8.05 -18.14 -0.38
CA GLN A 15 6.70 -18.67 -0.60
C GLN A 15 5.95 -17.95 -1.73
N ILE A 16 6.11 -16.63 -1.86
CA ILE A 16 5.50 -15.85 -2.93
C ILE A 16 6.09 -16.25 -4.29
N LEU A 17 7.43 -16.38 -4.36
CA LEU A 17 8.13 -16.77 -5.59
C LEU A 17 7.78 -18.21 -6.00
N GLU A 18 7.78 -19.14 -5.05
CA GLU A 18 7.38 -20.53 -5.25
C GLU A 18 5.93 -20.63 -5.76
N ALA A 19 5.00 -19.89 -5.16
CA ALA A 19 3.60 -19.89 -5.61
C ALA A 19 3.47 -19.43 -7.07
N GLY A 20 4.21 -18.39 -7.47
CA GLY A 20 4.23 -17.91 -8.87
C GLY A 20 4.85 -18.92 -9.84
N LEU A 21 5.91 -19.60 -9.44
CA LEU A 21 6.59 -20.61 -10.25
C LEU A 21 5.74 -21.88 -10.40
N PHE A 22 5.16 -22.39 -9.31
CA PHE A 22 4.24 -23.53 -9.34
C PHE A 22 2.94 -23.22 -10.10
N SER A 23 2.46 -21.97 -10.09
CA SER A 23 1.34 -21.57 -10.93
C SER A 23 1.67 -21.67 -12.42
N ARG A 24 2.90 -21.37 -12.83
CA ARG A 24 3.38 -21.52 -14.21
C ARG A 24 3.55 -22.99 -14.58
N ILE A 25 4.19 -23.78 -13.70
CA ILE A 25 4.32 -25.24 -13.86
C ILE A 25 2.95 -25.91 -14.04
N ARG A 26 1.95 -25.54 -13.22
CA ARG A 26 0.57 -26.05 -13.34
C ARG A 26 -0.03 -25.73 -14.70
N ALA A 27 0.16 -24.53 -15.23
CA ALA A 27 -0.36 -24.15 -16.54
C ALA A 27 0.26 -25.00 -17.66
N VAL A 28 1.58 -25.25 -17.60
CA VAL A 28 2.30 -26.09 -18.57
C VAL A 28 1.84 -27.56 -18.48
N LEU A 29 1.70 -28.11 -17.27
CA LEU A 29 1.26 -29.50 -17.04
C LEU A 29 -0.19 -29.74 -17.52
N VAL A 30 -1.10 -28.81 -17.26
CA VAL A 30 -2.48 -28.89 -17.77
C VAL A 30 -2.52 -28.80 -19.29
N ALA A 31 -1.72 -27.91 -19.90
CA ALA A 31 -1.61 -27.79 -21.35
C ALA A 31 -0.98 -29.02 -22.02
N GLY A 32 -0.23 -29.83 -21.27
CA GLY A 32 0.36 -31.08 -21.73
C GLY A 32 -0.46 -32.33 -21.46
N GLY A 33 -1.72 -32.18 -21.03
CA GLY A 33 -2.67 -33.28 -20.91
C GLY A 33 -2.79 -33.92 -19.52
N VAL A 34 -2.19 -33.32 -18.47
CA VAL A 34 -2.38 -33.80 -17.10
C VAL A 34 -3.67 -33.21 -16.50
N GLU A 35 -4.53 -34.07 -15.94
CA GLU A 35 -5.77 -33.65 -15.31
C GLU A 35 -5.53 -32.78 -14.06
N ALA A 36 -6.19 -31.61 -14.01
CA ALA A 36 -6.06 -30.65 -12.91
C ALA A 36 -6.41 -31.25 -11.53
N GLU A 37 -7.42 -32.13 -11.48
CA GLU A 37 -7.85 -32.78 -10.23
C GLU A 37 -6.84 -33.79 -9.68
N LYS A 38 -6.03 -34.41 -10.56
CA LYS A 38 -4.95 -35.31 -10.15
C LYS A 38 -3.74 -34.53 -9.65
N LEU A 39 -3.48 -33.36 -10.25
CA LEU A 39 -2.39 -32.47 -9.85
C LEU A 39 -2.58 -31.89 -8.45
N ASP A 40 -3.80 -31.43 -8.15
CA ASP A 40 -4.11 -30.78 -6.87
C ASP A 40 -4.07 -31.76 -5.67
N LYS A 41 -4.12 -33.08 -5.92
CA LYS A 41 -3.97 -34.13 -4.89
C LYS A 41 -2.51 -34.49 -4.60
N LEU A 42 -1.59 -34.17 -5.50
CA LEU A 42 -0.16 -34.48 -5.34
C LEU A 42 0.56 -33.32 -4.64
N PRO A 43 1.57 -33.61 -3.79
CA PRO A 43 2.42 -32.57 -3.23
C PRO A 43 3.20 -31.86 -4.35
N ARG A 44 3.39 -30.55 -4.20
CA ARG A 44 4.05 -29.69 -5.20
C ARG A 44 5.46 -30.14 -5.56
N ASP A 45 6.18 -30.74 -4.60
CA ASP A 45 7.54 -31.26 -4.81
C ASP A 45 7.59 -32.32 -5.92
N ARG A 46 6.52 -33.10 -6.09
CA ARG A 46 6.43 -34.16 -7.11
C ARG A 46 5.99 -33.66 -8.48
N TRP A 47 5.56 -32.40 -8.62
CA TRP A 47 5.14 -31.86 -9.91
C TRP A 47 6.31 -31.72 -10.89
N LEU A 48 7.53 -31.55 -10.35
CA LEU A 48 8.78 -31.45 -11.10
C LEU A 48 9.25 -32.81 -11.65
N GLU A 49 8.78 -33.91 -11.06
CA GLU A 49 9.13 -35.29 -11.48
C GLU A 49 8.21 -35.81 -12.60
N LEU A 50 7.13 -35.09 -12.93
CA LEU A 50 6.18 -35.50 -13.95
C LEU A 50 6.72 -35.20 -15.35
N GLY A 51 6.95 -36.24 -16.13
CA GLY A 51 7.32 -36.12 -17.54
C GLY A 51 6.10 -35.84 -18.43
N LEU A 52 6.28 -34.95 -19.41
CA LEU A 52 5.33 -34.63 -20.46
C LEU A 52 5.72 -35.34 -21.76
N THR A 53 4.72 -35.69 -22.57
CA THR A 53 4.93 -36.31 -23.90
C THR A 53 5.33 -35.31 -24.99
N ASP A 54 5.12 -34.01 -24.75
CA ASP A 54 5.36 -32.92 -25.70
C ASP A 54 6.73 -32.28 -25.43
N GLU A 55 7.65 -32.34 -26.41
CA GLU A 55 9.05 -31.93 -26.27
C GLU A 55 9.21 -30.44 -25.92
N GLU A 56 8.40 -29.54 -26.49
CA GLU A 56 8.49 -28.10 -26.21
C GLU A 56 8.07 -27.79 -24.76
N LYS A 57 7.02 -28.46 -24.28
CA LYS A 57 6.52 -28.29 -22.90
C LYS A 57 7.45 -28.95 -21.88
N GLN A 58 8.08 -30.06 -22.26
CA GLN A 58 9.08 -30.73 -21.43
C GLN A 58 10.30 -29.81 -21.22
N ASN A 59 10.80 -29.16 -22.27
CA ASN A 59 11.87 -28.16 -22.15
C ASN A 59 11.48 -26.96 -21.27
N GLN A 60 10.23 -26.48 -21.36
CA GLN A 60 9.74 -25.41 -20.47
C GLN A 60 9.65 -25.85 -19.01
N LEU A 61 9.23 -27.10 -18.75
CA LEU A 61 9.18 -27.67 -17.40
C LEU A 61 10.58 -27.77 -16.80
N GLU A 62 11.56 -28.22 -17.59
CA GLU A 62 12.97 -28.34 -17.17
C GLU A 62 13.58 -26.96 -16.85
N GLN A 63 13.34 -25.95 -17.69
CA GLN A 63 13.75 -24.57 -17.38
C GLN A 63 13.11 -24.02 -16.08
N LEU A 64 11.84 -24.35 -15.82
CA LEU A 64 11.17 -23.94 -14.58
C LEU A 64 11.71 -24.70 -13.36
N ALA A 65 12.13 -25.95 -13.53
CA ALA A 65 12.79 -26.74 -12.49
C ALA A 65 14.18 -26.18 -12.16
N GLU A 66 14.99 -25.86 -13.17
CA GLU A 66 16.28 -25.18 -12.97
C GLU A 66 16.12 -23.84 -12.25
N GLN A 67 15.12 -23.04 -12.64
CA GLN A 67 14.80 -21.78 -11.96
C GLN A 67 14.41 -21.98 -10.49
N TYR A 68 13.68 -23.05 -10.18
CA TYR A 68 13.31 -23.39 -8.81
C TYR A 68 14.54 -23.75 -7.96
N ASP A 69 15.43 -24.58 -8.50
CA ASP A 69 16.66 -24.99 -7.82
C ASP A 69 17.62 -23.81 -7.63
N GLU A 70 17.74 -22.93 -8.63
CA GLU A 70 18.53 -21.70 -8.52
C GLU A 70 17.98 -20.78 -7.43
N LEU A 71 16.66 -20.56 -7.39
CA LEU A 71 16.00 -19.76 -6.36
C LEU A 71 16.22 -20.33 -4.96
N LYS A 72 16.11 -21.66 -4.80
CA LYS A 72 16.34 -22.33 -3.52
C LYS A 72 17.79 -22.18 -3.06
N HIS A 73 18.74 -22.36 -3.97
CA HIS A 73 20.16 -22.19 -3.67
C HIS A 73 20.50 -20.73 -3.33
N GLU A 74 19.96 -19.77 -4.07
CA GLU A 74 20.15 -18.35 -3.81
C GLU A 74 19.56 -17.95 -2.44
N PHE A 75 18.39 -18.50 -2.10
CA PHE A 75 17.76 -18.32 -0.80
C PHE A 75 18.63 -18.83 0.35
N GLU A 76 19.17 -20.05 0.26
CA GLU A 76 20.06 -20.62 1.28
C GLU A 76 21.30 -19.75 1.48
N LYS A 77 21.92 -19.31 0.38
CA LYS A 77 23.08 -18.40 0.39
C LYS A 77 22.74 -17.06 1.05
N LYS A 78 21.59 -16.47 0.72
CA LYS A 78 21.10 -15.22 1.35
C LYS A 78 20.86 -15.40 2.85
N LEU A 79 20.28 -16.52 3.24
CA LEU A 79 19.98 -16.85 4.64
C LEU A 79 21.28 -17.01 5.44
N GLU A 80 22.26 -17.75 4.91
CA GLU A 80 23.56 -17.92 5.54
C GLU A 80 24.31 -16.60 5.65
N ALA A 81 24.31 -15.78 4.59
CA ALA A 81 24.92 -14.46 4.60
C ALA A 81 24.28 -13.54 5.65
N LYS A 82 22.95 -13.47 5.75
CA LYS A 82 22.27 -12.72 6.82
C LYS A 82 22.59 -13.29 8.20
N ARG A 83 22.62 -14.61 8.36
CA ARG A 83 22.96 -15.26 9.64
C ARG A 83 24.36 -14.89 10.11
N ARG A 84 25.34 -14.91 9.20
CA ARG A 84 26.71 -14.50 9.48
C ARG A 84 26.77 -13.04 9.92
N LYS A 85 26.11 -12.13 9.19
CA LYS A 85 26.08 -10.69 9.52
C LYS A 85 25.46 -10.39 10.90
N ILE A 86 24.43 -11.14 11.31
CA ILE A 86 23.78 -10.93 12.62
C ILE A 86 24.60 -11.53 13.77
N THR A 87 25.35 -12.61 13.52
CA THR A 87 26.14 -13.31 14.55
C THR A 87 27.52 -12.67 14.73
N GLN A 88 28.07 -12.08 13.67
CA GLN A 88 29.32 -11.33 13.72
C GLN A 88 29.15 -10.12 14.66
N GLY A 89 30.11 -9.92 15.56
CA GLY A 89 30.13 -8.74 16.42
C GLY A 89 30.34 -7.46 15.61
N ASP A 90 29.72 -6.37 16.05
CA ASP A 90 29.93 -5.05 15.46
C ASP A 90 31.35 -4.54 15.78
N ASP A 91 31.99 -3.90 14.80
CA ASP A 91 33.25 -3.20 15.02
C ASP A 91 32.97 -1.86 15.72
N LEU A 92 33.39 -1.75 16.98
CA LEU A 92 33.15 -0.58 17.84
C LEU A 92 34.44 0.22 18.01
N ALA A 93 34.30 1.54 18.18
CA ALA A 93 35.43 2.42 18.47
C ALA A 93 36.18 1.98 19.75
N PRO A 94 37.51 2.20 19.84
CA PRO A 94 38.30 1.78 20.99
C PRO A 94 37.75 2.41 22.28
N GLY A 95 37.55 1.57 23.30
CA GLY A 95 36.98 1.96 24.60
C GLY A 95 35.46 1.81 24.73
N VAL A 96 34.73 1.44 23.67
CA VAL A 96 33.28 1.22 23.71
C VAL A 96 32.96 -0.26 23.84
N LEU A 97 32.30 -0.66 24.94
CA LEU A 97 31.91 -2.06 25.18
C LEU A 97 30.60 -2.46 24.46
N LYS A 98 29.62 -1.55 24.43
CA LYS A 98 28.29 -1.81 23.82
C LYS A 98 27.60 -0.49 23.46
N ILE A 99 26.86 -0.47 22.34
CA ILE A 99 26.02 0.66 21.93
C ILE A 99 24.55 0.24 21.94
N VAL A 100 23.68 1.10 22.48
CA VAL A 100 22.22 0.92 22.40
C VAL A 100 21.64 2.10 21.60
N LYS A 101 21.09 1.82 20.41
CA LYS A 101 20.40 2.82 19.59
C LYS A 101 18.90 2.77 19.90
N VAL A 102 18.35 3.86 20.42
CA VAL A 102 16.92 3.99 20.71
C VAL A 102 16.30 4.93 19.68
N TYR A 103 15.34 4.42 18.90
CA TYR A 103 14.56 5.21 17.95
C TYR A 103 13.26 5.63 18.62
N LEU A 104 13.09 6.94 18.87
CA LEU A 104 11.87 7.49 19.45
C LEU A 104 10.98 8.08 18.34
N ALA A 105 9.84 7.45 18.09
CA ALA A 105 8.84 8.01 17.19
C ALA A 105 7.97 9.02 17.95
N VAL A 106 8.03 10.29 17.57
CA VAL A 106 7.24 11.36 18.18
C VAL A 106 6.25 11.92 17.15
N LYS A 107 4.95 11.81 17.44
CA LYS A 107 3.90 12.46 16.66
C LYS A 107 3.70 13.88 17.17
N ARG A 108 4.21 14.88 16.45
CA ARG A 108 4.00 16.30 16.75
C ARG A 108 2.67 16.75 16.14
N ARG A 109 1.88 17.48 16.91
CA ARG A 109 0.66 18.14 16.44
C ARG A 109 0.99 19.57 16.00
N ILE A 110 0.15 20.12 15.14
CA ILE A 110 0.26 21.51 14.71
C ILE A 110 -0.02 22.44 15.89
N GLN A 111 0.80 23.48 16.05
CA GLN A 111 0.72 24.41 17.17
C GLN A 111 0.98 25.86 16.70
N PRO A 112 0.47 26.87 17.44
CA PRO A 112 0.85 28.26 17.21
C PRO A 112 2.38 28.41 17.23
N GLY A 113 2.90 29.17 16.29
CA GLY A 113 4.35 29.29 16.05
C GLY A 113 4.90 28.36 14.96
N ASP A 114 4.14 27.34 14.53
CA ASP A 114 4.55 26.52 13.39
C ASP A 114 4.48 27.32 12.09
N LYS A 115 5.45 27.07 11.20
CA LYS A 115 5.57 27.76 9.91
C LYS A 115 4.90 26.94 8.82
N MET A 116 3.96 27.57 8.11
CA MET A 116 3.31 27.00 6.93
C MET A 116 3.67 27.80 5.68
N ALA A 117 3.66 27.13 4.53
CA ALA A 117 3.88 27.78 3.25
C ALA A 117 3.03 27.14 2.16
N GLY A 118 2.52 27.95 1.24
CA GLY A 118 1.88 27.48 0.01
C GLY A 118 2.88 27.37 -1.15
N ARG A 119 2.42 26.78 -2.26
CA ARG A 119 3.24 26.51 -3.45
C ARG A 119 3.62 27.77 -4.23
N HIS A 120 2.92 28.88 -3.99
CA HIS A 120 3.13 30.18 -4.64
C HIS A 120 4.03 31.11 -3.80
N GLY A 121 4.82 30.57 -2.88
CA GLY A 121 5.78 31.32 -2.07
C GLY A 121 5.16 32.15 -0.95
N ASN A 122 3.84 32.05 -0.73
CA ASN A 122 3.17 32.60 0.45
C ASN A 122 3.62 31.82 1.69
N LYS A 123 4.28 32.51 2.64
CA LYS A 123 4.75 31.95 3.91
C LYS A 123 4.01 32.62 5.05
N GLY A 124 3.62 31.85 6.06
CA GLY A 124 2.96 32.32 7.27
C GLY A 124 3.39 31.51 8.48
N VAL A 125 3.22 32.10 9.66
CA VAL A 125 3.35 31.41 10.95
C VAL A 125 1.95 31.36 11.55
N ILE A 126 1.56 30.23 12.11
CA ILE A 126 0.25 30.07 12.76
C ILE A 126 0.21 30.98 13.98
N SER A 127 -0.71 31.96 13.97
CA SER A 127 -0.87 32.92 15.07
C SER A 127 -1.72 32.34 16.19
N LYS A 128 -2.88 31.79 15.85
CA LYS A 128 -3.86 31.25 16.80
C LYS A 128 -4.66 30.12 16.14
N ILE A 129 -5.03 29.12 16.95
CA ILE A 129 -6.01 28.09 16.56
C ILE A 129 -7.34 28.51 17.19
N ASN A 130 -8.33 28.82 16.36
CA ASN A 130 -9.65 29.23 16.83
C ASN A 130 -10.58 28.01 16.96
N PRO A 131 -11.55 28.04 17.89
CA PRO A 131 -12.69 27.14 17.90
C PRO A 131 -13.53 27.25 16.61
N ILE A 132 -14.32 26.22 16.30
CA ILE A 132 -15.09 26.15 15.05
C ILE A 132 -16.18 27.22 14.99
N GLU A 133 -16.77 27.53 16.14
CA GLU A 133 -17.82 28.54 16.33
C GLU A 133 -17.36 29.98 16.00
N ASP A 134 -16.07 30.27 16.14
CA ASP A 134 -15.49 31.59 15.86
C ASP A 134 -15.08 31.73 14.37
N MET A 135 -15.12 30.64 13.60
CA MET A 135 -14.70 30.66 12.20
C MET A 135 -15.80 31.23 11.29
N PRO A 136 -15.44 32.04 10.28
CA PRO A 136 -16.38 32.43 9.25
C PRO A 136 -16.98 31.20 8.55
N TYR A 137 -18.28 31.23 8.29
CA TYR A 137 -19.03 30.14 7.69
C TYR A 137 -19.79 30.60 6.44
N ASP A 138 -20.09 29.65 5.55
CA ASP A 138 -20.89 29.88 4.35
C ASP A 138 -22.40 29.79 4.64
N GLU A 139 -23.24 30.08 3.65
CA GLU A 139 -24.70 30.00 3.76
C GLU A 139 -25.22 28.59 4.11
N ASN A 140 -24.42 27.55 3.87
CA ASN A 140 -24.72 26.16 4.21
C ASN A 140 -24.26 25.79 5.63
N GLY A 141 -23.68 26.73 6.38
CA GLY A 141 -23.16 26.52 7.73
C GLY A 141 -21.79 25.80 7.78
N THR A 142 -21.08 25.71 6.66
CA THR A 142 -19.75 25.11 6.58
C THR A 142 -18.69 26.13 7.00
N PRO A 143 -17.96 25.90 8.10
CA PRO A 143 -16.89 26.80 8.54
C PRO A 143 -15.67 26.68 7.61
N VAL A 144 -14.92 27.77 7.48
CA VAL A 144 -13.62 27.79 6.77
C VAL A 144 -12.53 27.21 7.68
N ASP A 145 -11.59 26.44 7.12
CA ASP A 145 -10.49 25.84 7.91
C ASP A 145 -9.33 26.82 8.18
N ILE A 146 -8.97 27.66 7.19
CA ILE A 146 -7.82 28.57 7.25
C ILE A 146 -8.21 29.94 6.69
N VAL A 147 -7.89 31.00 7.44
CA VAL A 147 -8.06 32.40 6.99
C VAL A 147 -6.70 32.99 6.65
N LEU A 148 -6.56 33.54 5.43
CA LEU A 148 -5.34 34.18 4.95
C LEU A 148 -5.56 35.69 4.78
N ASN A 149 -4.49 36.47 4.97
CA ASN A 149 -4.52 37.92 4.77
C ASN A 149 -4.47 38.26 3.26
N PRO A 150 -5.49 38.95 2.70
CA PRO A 150 -5.53 39.30 1.28
C PRO A 150 -4.45 40.30 0.86
N LEU A 151 -3.96 41.15 1.79
CA LEU A 151 -2.98 42.20 1.48
C LEU A 151 -1.62 41.63 1.04
N GLY A 152 -1.33 40.38 1.40
CA GLY A 152 -0.08 39.71 1.01
C GLY A 152 -0.02 39.33 -0.47
N VAL A 153 -1.16 39.31 -1.17
CA VAL A 153 -1.24 38.84 -2.56
C VAL A 153 -0.83 39.93 -3.57
N PRO A 154 -1.40 41.16 -3.53
CA PRO A 154 -1.04 42.20 -4.49
C PRO A 154 0.43 42.59 -4.39
N SER A 155 0.96 42.73 -3.17
CA SER A 155 2.34 43.16 -2.92
C SER A 155 3.37 42.16 -3.45
N ARG A 156 3.07 40.86 -3.43
CA ARG A 156 3.99 39.80 -3.88
C ARG A 156 3.72 39.33 -5.30
N MET A 157 2.71 39.92 -5.97
CA MET A 157 2.27 39.57 -7.33
C MET A 157 2.06 38.07 -7.55
N ASN A 158 1.71 37.32 -6.51
CA ASN A 158 1.50 35.87 -6.58
C ASN A 158 0.02 35.54 -6.82
N ILE A 159 -0.49 36.00 -7.97
CA ILE A 159 -1.89 35.82 -8.42
C ILE A 159 -2.24 34.33 -8.58
N GLY A 160 -1.24 33.48 -8.83
CA GLY A 160 -1.43 32.03 -8.98
C GLY A 160 -2.18 31.38 -7.81
N GLN A 161 -1.99 31.85 -6.57
CA GLN A 161 -2.71 31.29 -5.41
C GLN A 161 -4.22 31.58 -5.47
N ILE A 162 -4.62 32.70 -6.09
CA ILE A 162 -6.03 33.06 -6.27
C ILE A 162 -6.63 32.12 -7.32
N LEU A 163 -5.94 31.89 -8.43
CA LEU A 163 -6.37 30.95 -9.46
C LEU A 163 -6.46 29.52 -8.92
N GLU A 164 -5.47 29.10 -8.11
CA GLU A 164 -5.48 27.80 -7.41
C GLU A 164 -6.71 27.69 -6.48
N THR A 165 -7.01 28.74 -5.72
CA THR A 165 -8.18 28.75 -4.82
C THR A 165 -9.50 28.62 -5.59
N HIS A 166 -9.68 29.37 -6.69
CA HIS A 166 -10.90 29.29 -7.50
C HIS A 166 -11.06 27.92 -8.17
N LEU A 167 -9.98 27.39 -8.77
CA LEU A 167 -10.01 26.08 -9.40
C LEU A 167 -10.23 24.97 -8.37
N GLY A 168 -9.59 25.07 -7.19
CA GLY A 168 -9.80 24.14 -6.08
C GLY A 168 -11.24 24.15 -5.56
N MET A 169 -11.86 25.32 -5.46
CA MET A 169 -13.27 25.45 -5.08
C MET A 169 -14.20 24.82 -6.12
N ALA A 170 -13.95 25.04 -7.41
CA ALA A 170 -14.71 24.40 -8.49
C ALA A 170 -14.55 22.87 -8.47
N ALA A 171 -13.34 22.37 -8.27
CA ALA A 171 -13.05 20.94 -8.17
C ALA A 171 -13.76 20.29 -6.96
N LYS A 172 -13.73 20.94 -5.79
CA LYS A 172 -14.48 20.52 -4.61
C LYS A 172 -15.98 20.46 -4.90
N GLY A 173 -16.55 21.48 -5.56
CA GLY A 173 -17.95 21.50 -5.94
C GLY A 173 -18.36 20.36 -6.89
N ILE A 174 -17.50 19.98 -7.84
CA ILE A 174 -17.72 18.78 -8.67
C ILE A 174 -17.68 17.51 -7.79
N GLY A 175 -16.70 17.41 -6.90
CA GLY A 175 -16.58 16.30 -5.94
C GLY A 175 -17.80 16.14 -5.05
N ASP A 176 -18.36 17.25 -4.55
CA ASP A 176 -19.54 17.25 -3.69
C ASP A 176 -20.80 16.79 -4.46
N LYS A 177 -20.95 17.18 -5.73
CA LYS A 177 -22.03 16.67 -6.60
C LYS A 177 -21.92 15.17 -6.81
N ILE A 178 -20.72 14.68 -7.12
CA ILE A 178 -20.46 13.23 -7.27
C ILE A 178 -20.76 12.50 -5.95
N ASN A 179 -20.32 13.04 -4.82
CA ASN A 179 -20.56 12.47 -3.50
C ASN A 179 -22.06 12.39 -3.18
N ALA A 180 -22.83 13.44 -3.50
CA ALA A 180 -24.28 13.44 -3.35
C ALA A 180 -24.96 12.37 -4.21
N MET A 181 -24.54 12.23 -5.48
CA MET A 181 -25.02 11.17 -6.38
C MET A 181 -24.70 9.77 -5.83
N LEU A 182 -23.47 9.55 -5.35
CA LEU A 182 -23.05 8.27 -4.78
C LEU A 182 -23.83 7.92 -3.51
N LYS A 183 -24.02 8.88 -2.60
CA LYS A 183 -24.84 8.68 -1.38
C LYS A 183 -26.28 8.33 -1.73
N THR A 184 -26.85 8.98 -2.74
CA THR A 184 -28.21 8.68 -3.21
C THR A 184 -28.29 7.28 -3.84
N ALA A 185 -27.31 6.91 -4.67
CA ALA A 185 -27.23 5.59 -5.29
C ALA A 185 -26.96 4.46 -4.28
N ALA A 186 -26.17 4.72 -3.24
CA ALA A 186 -25.95 3.79 -2.14
C ALA A 186 -27.25 3.56 -1.34
N ARG A 187 -27.96 4.64 -1.01
CA ARG A 187 -29.25 4.59 -0.31
C ARG A 187 -30.31 3.84 -1.12
N SER A 188 -30.37 4.06 -2.44
CA SER A 188 -31.33 3.34 -3.30
C SER A 188 -31.02 1.85 -3.40
N ARG A 189 -29.73 1.46 -3.49
CA ARG A 189 -29.29 0.05 -3.43
C ARG A 189 -29.59 -0.60 -2.09
N GLU A 190 -29.48 0.13 -0.99
CA GLU A 190 -29.82 -0.35 0.35
C GLU A 190 -31.33 -0.58 0.47
N THR A 191 -32.18 0.36 0.05
CA THR A 191 -33.63 0.13 -0.02
C THR A 191 -34.03 -1.02 -0.96
N ALA A 192 -33.33 -1.18 -2.10
CA ALA A 192 -33.56 -2.28 -3.04
C ALA A 192 -33.06 -3.64 -2.53
N ARG A 193 -32.20 -3.68 -1.50
CA ARG A 193 -31.81 -4.90 -0.78
C ARG A 193 -32.77 -5.27 0.35
N ILE A 194 -33.52 -4.30 0.88
CA ILE A 194 -34.53 -4.53 1.93
C ILE A 194 -35.87 -4.99 1.31
N HIS A 195 -36.21 -4.50 0.11
CA HIS A 195 -37.45 -4.87 -0.60
C HIS A 195 -37.60 -6.30 -1.18
N PRO A 196 -36.55 -7.09 -1.51
CA PRO A 196 -36.72 -8.43 -2.04
C PRO A 196 -37.08 -9.46 -0.94
N ALA A 197 -37.00 -9.08 0.34
CA ALA A 197 -37.43 -9.95 1.45
C ALA A 197 -38.95 -9.92 1.72
N CYS A 198 -39.69 -8.92 1.21
CA CYS A 198 -41.11 -8.74 1.54
C CYS A 198 -42.09 -9.38 0.52
N VAL A 199 -41.62 -9.77 -0.67
CA VAL A 199 -42.52 -10.22 -1.76
C VAL A 199 -42.59 -11.76 -1.92
N ARG A 200 -42.25 -12.54 -0.88
CA ARG A 200 -42.30 -14.02 -0.95
C ARG A 200 -43.27 -14.72 0.02
N SER A 201 -44.14 -14.01 0.74
CA SER A 201 -45.12 -14.62 1.67
C SER A 201 -46.59 -14.32 1.34
N GLY A 202 -46.96 -14.33 0.06
CA GLY A 202 -48.30 -13.94 -0.36
C GLY A 202 -48.76 -14.59 -1.66
N ARG A 203 -48.76 -15.93 -1.71
CA ARG A 203 -49.76 -16.77 -2.38
C ARG A 203 -49.46 -18.24 -2.14
#